data_AF-A0ABC9H268-F1
#
_entry.id   AF-A0ABC9H268-F1
#
_cell.length_a   1.000
_cell.length_b   1.000
_cell.length_c   1.000
_cell.angle_alpha   90.00
_cell.angle_beta   90.00
_cell.angle_gamma   90.00
#
_symmetry.space_group_name_H-M   'P 1'
#
loop_
_entity.id
_entity.type
_entity.pdbx_description
1 polymer ?
#
loop_
_entity_poly.entity_id
_entity_poly.type
_entity_poly.pdbx_seq_one_letter_code
_entity_poly.pdbx_strand_id
1 'polypeptide(L)'
;MAASPTPDRMSLTAAATREIIFDVEGYSATKLMSAGRGHFESDKFTVGGYDWAVRYYPDRGGVYVAVTLVLLSELKDAGLKVGVRFACALQDRHGEVSPDRCMMASHVFSRSGEWGFWNYTTHDVVEDPDFIVGDCLTLVCAISVLRKPVLSY
;
A
#
# COMPACT_ATOMS: atom_id res chain seq x y z
N MET A 1 -31.19 37.02 -7.44
CA MET A 1 -29.91 36.40 -7.05
C MET A 1 -29.66 35.25 -8.02
N ALA A 2 -28.66 35.36 -8.89
CA ALA A 2 -28.31 34.28 -9.81
C ALA A 2 -27.52 33.21 -9.05
N ALA A 3 -27.93 31.94 -9.17
CA ALA A 3 -27.19 30.82 -8.61
C ALA A 3 -25.80 30.75 -9.28
N SER A 4 -24.75 30.67 -8.48
CA SER A 4 -23.39 30.45 -8.95
C SER A 4 -23.32 29.13 -9.73
N PRO A 5 -22.64 29.06 -10.89
CA PRO A 5 -22.48 27.80 -11.58
C PRO A 5 -21.69 26.83 -10.69
N THR A 6 -22.29 25.68 -10.39
CA THR A 6 -21.59 24.56 -9.75
C THR A 6 -20.37 24.22 -10.60
N PRO A 7 -19.15 24.16 -10.02
CA PRO A 7 -17.97 23.80 -10.78
C PRO A 7 -18.13 22.41 -11.37
N ASP A 8 -17.73 22.25 -12.62
CA ASP A 8 -17.73 20.96 -13.31
C ASP A 8 -16.79 20.00 -12.55
N ARG A 9 -17.36 18.96 -11.93
CA ARG A 9 -16.67 18.15 -10.92
C ARG A 9 -16.27 16.80 -11.53
N MET A 10 -15.01 16.69 -11.97
CA MET A 10 -14.45 15.42 -12.46
C MET A 10 -14.02 14.54 -11.27
N SER A 11 -14.39 13.26 -11.28
CA SER A 11 -13.97 12.28 -10.27
C SER A 11 -13.39 11.03 -10.92
N LEU A 12 -12.25 10.55 -10.39
CA LEU A 12 -11.73 9.22 -10.68
C LEU A 12 -12.43 8.24 -9.74
N THR A 13 -13.09 7.22 -10.30
CA THR A 13 -13.69 6.14 -9.51
C THR A 13 -12.71 4.97 -9.41
N ALA A 14 -12.72 4.32 -8.25
CA ALA A 14 -12.08 3.01 -8.12
C ALA A 14 -12.86 2.02 -8.97
N ALA A 15 -12.18 1.35 -9.88
CA ALA A 15 -12.77 0.32 -10.72
C ALA A 15 -12.76 -1.05 -10.05
N ALA A 16 -11.78 -1.27 -9.19
CA ALA A 16 -11.67 -2.43 -8.34
C ALA A 16 -10.89 -2.05 -7.09
N THR A 17 -11.35 -2.50 -5.93
CA THR A 17 -10.66 -2.31 -4.65
C THR A 17 -10.53 -3.65 -3.97
N ARG A 18 -9.39 -3.88 -3.32
CA ARG A 18 -9.15 -5.02 -2.45
C ARG A 18 -8.39 -4.57 -1.22
N GLU A 19 -8.84 -5.05 -0.08
CA GLU A 19 -8.10 -5.00 1.18
C GLU A 19 -7.34 -6.31 1.36
N ILE A 20 -6.14 -6.21 1.91
CA ILE A 20 -5.29 -7.33 2.28
C ILE A 20 -4.79 -7.11 3.71
N ILE A 21 -4.74 -8.21 4.47
CA ILE A 21 -4.07 -8.26 5.76
C ILE A 21 -2.75 -8.98 5.50
N PHE A 22 -1.65 -8.31 5.84
CA PHE A 22 -0.31 -8.88 5.73
C PHE A 22 0.28 -9.03 7.13
N ASP A 23 0.14 -10.25 7.66
CA ASP A 23 0.70 -10.65 8.95
C ASP A 23 2.16 -11.06 8.78
N VAL A 24 3.02 -10.44 9.57
CA VAL A 24 4.46 -10.71 9.63
C VAL A 24 4.75 -11.35 10.98
N GLU A 25 4.73 -12.68 10.99
CA GLU A 25 5.13 -13.47 12.14
C GLU A 25 6.65 -13.48 12.28
N GLY A 26 7.14 -13.32 13.51
CA GLY A 26 8.58 -13.31 13.79
C GLY A 26 9.26 -12.00 13.38
N TYR A 27 8.61 -10.85 13.61
CA TYR A 27 9.12 -9.52 13.24
C TYR A 27 10.58 -9.32 13.66
N SER A 28 10.96 -9.72 14.87
CA SER A 28 12.34 -9.69 15.37
C SER A 28 13.33 -10.44 14.47
N ALA A 29 12.97 -11.64 14.00
CA ALA A 29 13.80 -12.45 13.12
C ALA A 29 13.91 -11.83 11.73
N THR A 30 12.84 -11.20 11.25
CA THR A 30 12.83 -10.61 9.90
C THR A 30 13.81 -9.46 9.77
N LYS A 31 13.93 -8.63 10.81
CA LYS A 31 14.97 -7.59 10.91
C LYS A 31 16.36 -8.17 10.75
N LEU A 32 16.66 -9.20 11.54
CA LEU A 32 17.96 -9.87 11.51
C LEU A 32 18.24 -10.45 10.11
N MET A 33 17.27 -11.15 9.51
CA MET A 33 17.43 -11.81 8.22
C MET A 33 17.51 -10.85 7.04
N SER A 34 16.90 -9.68 7.15
CA SER A 34 16.98 -8.66 6.08
C SER A 34 18.38 -8.07 5.92
N ALA A 35 19.22 -8.13 6.95
CA ALA A 35 20.53 -7.49 6.98
C ALA A 35 20.52 -6.03 6.45
N GLY A 36 19.45 -5.28 6.72
CA GLY A 36 19.25 -3.89 6.32
C GLY A 36 19.00 -3.64 4.83
N ARG A 37 18.84 -4.70 4.01
CA ARG A 37 18.61 -4.59 2.55
C ARG A 37 17.56 -5.54 1.97
N GLY A 38 17.15 -6.54 2.73
CA GLY A 38 16.14 -7.52 2.35
C GLY A 38 14.71 -7.01 2.48
N HIS A 39 13.80 -7.70 1.81
CA HIS A 39 12.36 -7.52 1.95
C HIS A 39 11.68 -8.88 2.01
N PHE A 40 10.43 -8.84 2.43
CA PHE A 40 9.52 -9.97 2.39
C PHE A 40 8.24 -9.51 1.69
N GLU A 41 7.58 -10.43 1.01
CA GLU A 41 6.48 -10.14 0.11
C GLU A 41 5.24 -10.92 0.53
N SER A 42 4.06 -10.31 0.39
CA SER A 42 2.78 -10.97 0.57
C SER A 42 2.56 -12.03 -0.52
N ASP A 43 1.52 -12.85 -0.36
CA ASP A 43 1.00 -13.60 -1.49
C ASP A 43 0.61 -12.67 -2.64
N LYS A 44 0.72 -13.19 -3.86
CA LYS A 44 0.24 -12.53 -5.07
C LYS A 44 -1.29 -12.44 -5.04
N PHE A 45 -1.83 -11.28 -5.40
CA PHE A 45 -3.27 -11.09 -5.55
C PHE A 45 -3.63 -10.22 -6.76
N THR A 46 -4.84 -10.40 -7.29
CA THR A 46 -5.31 -9.70 -8.49
C THR A 46 -6.33 -8.62 -8.14
N VAL A 47 -6.15 -7.41 -8.67
CA VAL A 47 -7.08 -6.27 -8.56
C VAL A 47 -7.13 -5.54 -9.89
N GLY A 48 -8.33 -5.26 -10.38
CA GLY A 48 -8.53 -4.47 -11.61
C GLY A 48 -7.95 -5.12 -12.88
N GLY A 49 -7.70 -6.44 -12.87
CA GLY A 49 -7.09 -7.18 -13.96
C GLY A 49 -5.55 -7.21 -13.94
N TYR A 50 -4.94 -6.72 -12.86
CA TYR A 50 -3.49 -6.73 -12.67
C TYR A 50 -3.12 -7.51 -11.43
N ASP A 51 -1.96 -8.15 -11.47
CA ASP A 51 -1.37 -8.88 -10.38
C ASP A 51 -0.44 -7.98 -9.57
N TRP A 52 -0.60 -8.06 -8.26
CA TRP A 52 0.07 -7.22 -7.29
C TRP A 52 0.63 -8.07 -6.16
N ALA A 53 1.61 -7.50 -5.46
CA ALA A 53 2.02 -7.94 -4.14
C ALA A 53 2.40 -6.73 -3.29
N VAL A 54 2.35 -6.89 -1.96
CA VAL A 54 2.89 -5.90 -1.03
C VAL A 54 4.23 -6.39 -0.51
N ARG A 55 5.25 -5.54 -0.56
CA ARG A 55 6.54 -5.81 0.09
C ARG A 55 6.64 -5.01 1.36
N TYR A 56 7.21 -5.63 2.38
CA TYR A 56 7.71 -4.90 3.53
C TYR A 56 9.22 -5.08 3.66
N TYR A 57 9.86 -3.99 4.06
CA TYR A 57 11.28 -3.96 4.38
C TYR A 57 11.37 -3.71 5.89
N PRO A 58 11.84 -4.69 6.68
CA PRO A 58 11.90 -4.51 8.12
C PRO A 58 12.86 -3.40 8.47
N ASP A 59 14.05 -3.36 7.88
CA ASP A 59 15.06 -2.36 8.22
C ASP A 59 15.57 -1.65 6.96
N ARG A 60 15.11 -0.43 6.76
CA ARG A 60 15.58 0.47 5.72
C ARG A 60 16.44 1.57 6.33
N GLY A 61 17.75 1.43 6.12
CA GLY A 61 18.72 2.43 6.54
C GLY A 61 18.89 2.55 8.06
N GLY A 62 18.52 1.52 8.83
CA GLY A 62 18.66 1.47 10.29
C GLY A 62 17.55 2.19 11.05
N VAL A 63 16.53 2.72 10.36
CA VAL A 63 15.58 3.68 10.95
C VAL A 63 14.13 3.32 10.66
N TYR A 64 13.81 2.97 9.41
CA TYR A 64 12.44 2.85 8.95
C TYR A 64 12.06 1.42 8.63
N VAL A 65 10.83 1.06 8.96
CA VAL A 65 10.08 0.01 8.26
C VAL A 65 9.49 0.64 7.00
N ALA A 66 9.63 -0.03 5.86
CA ALA A 66 9.02 0.42 4.59
C ALA A 66 7.97 -0.56 4.10
N VAL A 67 6.94 -0.05 3.42
CA VAL A 67 5.86 -0.85 2.83
C VAL A 67 5.59 -0.34 1.42
N THR A 68 5.70 -1.23 0.42
CA THR A 68 5.56 -0.88 -0.98
C THR A 68 4.57 -1.79 -1.69
N LEU A 69 4.01 -1.27 -2.79
CA LEU A 69 3.15 -2.00 -3.69
C LEU A 69 3.94 -2.33 -4.97
N VAL A 70 3.88 -3.59 -5.37
CA VAL A 70 4.56 -4.09 -6.56
C VAL A 70 3.51 -4.46 -7.60
N LEU A 71 3.64 -3.90 -8.81
CA LEU A 71 2.92 -4.35 -9.99
C LEU A 71 3.71 -5.50 -10.63
N LEU A 72 3.17 -6.71 -10.54
CA LEU A 72 3.77 -7.93 -11.09
C LEU A 72 3.38 -8.16 -12.56
N SER A 73 2.19 -7.72 -12.97
CA SER A 73 1.77 -7.82 -14.37
C SER A 73 2.61 -6.94 -15.28
N GLU A 74 3.05 -7.50 -16.41
CA GLU A 74 3.69 -6.72 -17.47
C GLU A 74 2.68 -5.82 -18.19
N LEU A 75 3.07 -4.57 -18.41
CA LEU A 75 2.30 -3.62 -19.22
C LEU A 75 2.87 -3.65 -20.63
N LYS A 76 2.35 -4.55 -21.47
CA LYS A 76 2.88 -4.84 -22.82
C LYS A 76 2.48 -3.78 -23.86
N ASP A 77 1.35 -3.12 -23.67
CA ASP A 77 0.86 -2.14 -24.64
C ASP A 77 1.54 -0.78 -24.43
N ALA A 78 2.09 -0.24 -25.51
CA ALA A 78 2.72 1.07 -25.52
C ALA A 78 1.72 2.14 -25.08
N GLY A 79 1.98 2.76 -23.92
CA GLY A 79 1.13 3.81 -23.35
C GLY A 79 0.07 3.32 -22.36
N LEU A 80 -0.02 2.02 -22.09
CA LEU A 80 -0.84 1.50 -20.99
C LEU A 80 -0.34 2.05 -19.66
N LYS A 81 -1.27 2.60 -18.87
CA LYS A 81 -0.99 3.18 -17.56
C LYS A 81 -2.00 2.67 -16.55
N VAL A 82 -1.50 2.20 -15.42
CA VAL A 82 -2.34 1.70 -14.32
C VAL A 82 -2.29 2.72 -13.19
N GLY A 83 -3.37 3.49 -13.06
CA GLY A 83 -3.56 4.36 -11.91
C GLY A 83 -3.98 3.53 -10.70
N VAL A 84 -3.36 3.76 -9.56
CA VAL A 84 -3.68 3.07 -8.33
C VAL A 84 -3.69 4.04 -7.16
N ARG A 85 -4.54 3.77 -6.17
CA ARG A 85 -4.43 4.32 -4.83
C ARG A 85 -4.05 3.17 -3.90
N PHE A 86 -2.97 3.37 -3.15
CA PHE A 86 -2.49 2.44 -2.15
C PHE A 86 -2.63 3.10 -0.78
N ALA A 87 -3.25 2.40 0.15
CA ALA A 87 -3.28 2.76 1.56
C ALA A 87 -2.71 1.61 2.37
N CYS A 88 -1.97 1.89 3.43
CA CYS A 88 -1.61 0.89 4.41
C CYS A 88 -1.56 1.47 5.82
N ALA A 89 -2.00 0.67 6.78
CA ALA A 89 -2.13 1.05 8.18
C ALA A 89 -1.67 -0.08 9.12
N LEU A 90 -1.22 0.29 10.30
CA LEU A 90 -0.92 -0.65 11.38
C LEU A 90 -2.20 -1.06 12.07
N GLN A 91 -2.32 -2.35 12.37
CA GLN A 91 -3.34 -2.86 13.27
C GLN A 91 -2.79 -2.93 14.69
N ASP A 92 -3.57 -2.48 15.66
CA ASP A 92 -3.20 -2.57 17.07
C ASP A 92 -3.53 -3.95 17.68
N ARG A 93 -3.18 -4.12 18.95
CA ARG A 93 -3.44 -5.35 19.72
C ARG A 93 -4.91 -5.70 19.93
N HIS A 94 -5.81 -4.76 19.68
CA HIS A 94 -7.26 -4.97 19.74
C HIS A 94 -7.84 -5.40 18.39
N GLY A 95 -7.02 -5.45 17.34
CA GLY A 95 -7.46 -5.73 15.98
C GLY A 95 -7.95 -4.49 15.25
N GLU A 96 -7.78 -3.29 15.81
CA GLU A 96 -8.28 -2.05 15.25
C GLU A 96 -7.21 -1.39 14.38
N VAL A 97 -7.62 -0.86 13.23
CA VAL A 97 -6.72 -0.17 12.31
C VAL A 97 -6.48 1.25 12.83
N SER A 98 -5.24 1.56 13.18
CA SER A 98 -4.88 2.87 13.72
C SER A 98 -4.89 3.96 12.63
N PRO A 99 -5.84 4.93 12.65
CA PRO A 99 -5.94 5.96 11.62
C PRO A 99 -4.70 6.84 11.56
N ASP A 100 -4.08 7.12 12.71
CA ASP A 100 -2.86 7.93 12.85
C ASP A 100 -1.60 7.21 12.33
N ARG A 101 -1.73 5.94 11.95
CA ARG A 101 -0.68 5.13 11.35
C ARG A 101 -1.04 4.67 9.94
N CYS A 102 -2.01 5.33 9.33
CA CYS A 102 -2.38 5.12 7.93
C CYS A 102 -1.58 6.05 7.02
N MET A 103 -0.92 5.48 6.01
CA MET A 103 -0.42 6.24 4.87
C MET A 103 -1.24 5.90 3.64
N MET A 104 -1.56 6.91 2.84
CA MET A 104 -2.29 6.73 1.59
C MET A 104 -1.72 7.65 0.51
N ALA A 105 -1.44 7.10 -0.66
CA ALA A 105 -1.02 7.87 -1.81
C ALA A 105 -1.50 7.22 -3.11
N SER A 106 -1.46 7.99 -4.21
CA SER A 106 -1.80 7.50 -5.54
C SER A 106 -0.58 7.52 -6.45
N HIS A 107 -0.50 6.54 -7.35
CA HIS A 107 0.58 6.40 -8.32
C HIS A 107 0.06 5.93 -9.67
N VAL A 108 0.88 6.12 -10.71
CA VAL A 108 0.60 5.63 -12.05
C VAL A 108 1.77 4.80 -12.51
N PHE A 109 1.56 3.49 -12.62
CA PHE A 109 2.54 2.58 -13.21
C PHE A 109 2.48 2.67 -14.73
N SER A 110 3.62 2.92 -15.36
CA SER A 110 3.82 2.84 -16.82
C SER A 110 4.57 1.58 -17.25
N ARG A 111 5.02 0.77 -16.29
CA ARG A 111 5.63 -0.56 -16.45
C ARG A 111 5.46 -1.34 -15.14
N SER A 112 5.75 -2.64 -15.16
CA SER A 112 5.91 -3.41 -13.92
C SER A 112 7.02 -2.80 -13.07
N GLY A 113 6.87 -2.88 -11.75
CA GLY A 113 7.79 -2.26 -10.82
C GLY A 113 7.19 -2.03 -9.46
N GLU A 114 7.92 -1.27 -8.66
CA GLU A 114 7.65 -1.08 -7.25
C GLU A 114 7.52 0.40 -6.90
N TRP A 115 6.53 0.71 -6.09
CA TRP A 115 6.32 2.04 -5.54
C TRP A 115 5.58 1.96 -4.21
N GLY A 116 5.91 2.84 -3.27
CA GLY A 116 5.13 2.98 -2.04
C GLY A 116 5.85 3.79 -0.97
N PHE A 117 5.63 3.42 0.28
CA PHE A 117 6.03 4.15 1.47
C PHE A 117 7.40 3.69 1.95
N TRP A 118 8.45 4.29 1.38
CA TRP A 118 9.82 4.00 1.76
C TRP A 118 10.19 4.40 3.20
N ASN A 119 9.46 5.34 3.78
CA ASN A 119 9.62 5.79 5.17
C ASN A 119 8.26 5.66 5.87
N TYR A 120 7.68 4.46 5.84
CA TYR A 120 6.32 4.24 6.34
C TYR A 120 6.19 4.54 7.82
N THR A 121 7.11 4.02 8.64
CA THR A 121 7.13 4.24 10.08
C THR A 121 8.52 3.92 10.63
N THR A 122 8.85 4.48 11.79
CA THR A 122 10.13 4.21 12.46
C THR A 122 10.01 3.01 13.41
N HIS A 123 11.16 2.46 13.78
CA HIS A 123 11.19 1.33 14.71
C HIS A 123 10.61 1.64 16.08
N ASP A 124 10.88 2.81 16.64
CA ASP A 124 10.34 3.22 17.95
C ASP A 124 8.81 3.28 17.98
N VAL A 125 8.17 3.55 16.83
CA VAL A 125 6.71 3.56 16.71
C VAL A 125 6.16 2.15 16.54
N VAL A 126 6.78 1.32 15.70
CA VAL A 126 6.29 -0.05 15.46
C VAL A 126 6.53 -0.93 16.66
N GLU A 127 7.67 -0.80 17.33
CA GLU A 127 8.05 -1.63 18.48
C GLU A 127 7.28 -1.30 19.76
N ASP A 128 6.32 -0.38 19.69
CA ASP A 128 5.32 -0.24 20.73
C ASP A 128 4.58 -1.58 20.93
N PRO A 129 4.41 -2.07 22.18
CA PRO A 129 3.67 -3.30 22.47
C PRO A 129 2.22 -3.31 21.96
N ASP A 130 1.66 -2.14 21.63
CA ASP A 130 0.34 -2.05 21.01
C ASP A 130 0.35 -2.46 19.53
N PHE A 131 1.49 -2.45 18.83
CA PHE A 131 1.59 -2.83 17.41
C PHE A 131 2.36 -4.12 17.15
N ILE A 132 3.32 -4.50 18.00
CA ILE A 132 3.94 -5.83 17.98
C ILE A 132 3.33 -6.71 19.05
N VAL A 133 2.48 -7.65 18.64
CA VAL A 133 1.79 -8.58 19.54
C VAL A 133 2.34 -9.97 19.33
N GLY A 134 2.99 -10.55 20.35
CA GLY A 134 3.54 -11.90 20.26
C GLY A 134 4.57 -12.05 19.13
N ASP A 135 5.41 -11.03 18.91
CA ASP A 135 6.38 -10.93 17.81
C ASP A 135 5.74 -10.92 16.40
N CYS A 136 4.47 -10.53 16.31
CA CYS A 136 3.74 -10.39 15.05
C CYS A 136 3.43 -8.92 14.77
N LEU A 137 3.68 -8.49 13.54
CA LEU A 137 3.30 -7.19 13.00
C LEU A 137 2.19 -7.39 11.97
N THR A 138 1.07 -6.68 12.11
CA THR A 138 -0.04 -6.76 11.15
C THR A 138 -0.18 -5.45 10.37
N LEU A 139 -0.05 -5.56 9.04
CA LEU A 139 -0.26 -4.47 8.10
C LEU A 139 -1.58 -4.67 7.37
N VAL A 140 -2.51 -3.72 7.50
CA VAL A 140 -3.76 -3.70 6.74
C VAL A 140 -3.61 -2.74 5.58
N CYS A 141 -3.52 -3.28 4.37
CA CYS A 141 -3.34 -2.47 3.17
C CYS A 141 -4.56 -2.56 2.22
N ALA A 142 -4.91 -1.45 1.59
CA ALA A 142 -5.98 -1.37 0.61
C ALA A 142 -5.47 -0.83 -0.73
N ILE A 143 -5.86 -1.50 -1.81
CA ILE A 143 -5.40 -1.19 -3.17
C ILE A 143 -6.63 -0.95 -4.03
N SER A 144 -6.68 0.22 -4.65
CA SER A 144 -7.76 0.61 -5.54
C SER A 144 -7.22 0.96 -6.91
N VAL A 145 -7.53 0.13 -7.92
CA VAL A 145 -7.20 0.43 -9.31
C VAL A 145 -8.18 1.48 -9.82
N LEU A 146 -7.64 2.60 -10.32
CA LEU A 146 -8.41 3.77 -10.73
C LEU A 146 -8.70 3.72 -12.23
N ARG A 147 -9.90 4.13 -12.63
CA ARG A 147 -10.24 4.36 -14.04
C ARG A 147 -10.59 5.82 -14.27
N LYS A 148 -10.28 6.31 -15.47
CA LYS A 148 -10.79 7.61 -15.92
C LYS A 148 -12.32 7.54 -15.96
N PRO A 149 -13.03 8.60 -15.56
CA PRO A 149 -14.47 8.67 -15.77
C PRO A 149 -14.73 8.57 -17.27
N VAL A 150 -15.69 7.71 -17.63
CA VAL A 150 -16.23 7.68 -18.99
C VAL A 150 -17.11 8.91 -19.11
N LEU A 151 -16.67 9.91 -19.89
CA LEU A 151 -17.52 11.03 -20.26
C LEU A 151 -18.56 10.48 -21.24
N SER A 152 -19.82 10.36 -20.80
CA SER A 152 -20.94 10.16 -21.71
C SER A 152 -21.15 11.47 -22.47
N TYR A 153 -20.87 11.45 -23.77
CA TYR A 153 -21.24 12.52 -24.72
C TYR A 153 -22.66 12.29 -25.23
#